data_AF-A0A523UPG5-F1
#
_entry.id   AF-A0A523UPG5-F1
#
_cell.length_a   1.000
_cell.length_b   1.000
_cell.length_c   1.000
_cell.angle_alpha   90.00
_cell.angle_beta   90.00
_cell.angle_gamma   90.00
#
_symmetry.space_group_name_H-M   'P 1'
#
loop_
_entity.id
_entity.type
_entity.pdbx_description
1 polymer ?
#
loop_
_entity_poly.entity_id
_entity_poly.type
_entity_poly.pdbx_seq_one_letter_code
_entity_poly.pdbx_strand_id
1 'polypeptide(L)'
;MSSSGQRTGIANLPLHYGKVPRWLFERMCKLAREIAIVTISEFGSKELLCRLSDPFWFQAFGCILGYDWHSSGVTTTVCGALKEGMRGLETELGLFIAGGKGRTSRKTPVEIENVGHLLRVNPLPLVYASRMSAKVDNSALQDGYQLYHHNFFFTPDGSWAVIQQGM
;
A
#
# COMPACT_ATOMS: atom_id res chain seq x y z
N MET A 1 35.30 7.95 -8.02
CA MET A 1 35.16 6.50 -7.78
C MET A 1 33.68 6.19 -7.83
N SER A 2 33.24 5.46 -8.84
CA SER A 2 31.86 5.00 -8.98
C SER A 2 31.60 3.92 -7.92
N SER A 3 30.73 4.17 -6.95
CA SER A 3 30.19 3.09 -6.13
C SER A 3 29.21 2.31 -7.01
N SER A 4 29.68 1.24 -7.64
CA SER A 4 28.78 0.21 -8.13
C SER A 4 27.97 -0.26 -6.92
N GLY A 5 26.64 -0.15 -7.00
CA GLY A 5 25.77 -0.61 -5.92
C GLY A 5 26.03 -2.09 -5.68
N GLN A 6 26.77 -2.41 -4.62
CA GLN A 6 27.01 -3.79 -4.21
C GLN A 6 25.67 -4.36 -3.72
N ARG A 7 25.28 -5.52 -4.26
CA ARG A 7 24.12 -6.27 -3.80
C ARG A 7 24.32 -6.62 -2.33
N THR A 8 23.59 -5.95 -1.44
CA THR A 8 23.79 -6.03 0.03
C THR A 8 23.23 -7.30 0.67
N GLY A 9 22.50 -8.13 -0.08
CA GLY A 9 22.01 -9.42 0.37
C GLY A 9 20.85 -9.95 -0.47
N ILE A 10 20.50 -11.22 -0.26
CA ILE A 10 19.27 -11.84 -0.75
C ILE A 10 18.59 -12.47 0.47
N ALA A 11 17.37 -12.05 0.78
CA ALA A 11 16.53 -12.70 1.78
C ALA A 11 15.49 -13.57 1.06
N ASN A 12 15.58 -14.88 1.25
CA ASN A 12 14.57 -15.82 0.77
C ASN A 12 13.56 -16.06 1.89
N LEU A 13 12.35 -15.55 1.71
CA LEU A 13 11.26 -15.74 2.67
C LEU A 13 10.41 -16.93 2.25
N PRO A 14 9.99 -17.81 3.17
CA PRO A 14 9.10 -18.90 2.83
C PRO A 14 7.76 -18.35 2.33
N LEU A 15 7.26 -18.92 1.24
CA LEU A 15 5.91 -18.60 0.79
C LEU A 15 4.92 -19.29 1.73
N HIS A 16 4.23 -18.50 2.55
CA HIS A 16 3.17 -19.01 3.41
C HIS A 16 1.89 -19.15 2.60
N TYR A 17 1.45 -20.39 2.42
CA TYR A 17 0.17 -20.72 1.80
C TYR A 17 -0.98 -20.55 2.80
N GLY A 18 -2.13 -20.10 2.31
CA GLY A 18 -3.33 -19.92 3.12
C GLY A 18 -3.87 -18.50 3.08
N LYS A 19 -4.92 -18.25 3.87
CA LYS A 19 -5.52 -16.94 4.04
C LYS A 19 -5.41 -16.56 5.50
N VAL A 20 -5.25 -15.26 5.76
CA VAL A 20 -5.42 -14.72 7.10
C VAL A 20 -6.78 -15.18 7.66
N PRO A 21 -6.83 -15.74 8.88
CA PRO A 21 -8.09 -16.08 9.51
C PRO A 21 -8.96 -14.84 9.66
N ARG A 22 -10.27 -14.97 9.41
CA ARG A 22 -11.21 -13.84 9.43
C ARG A 22 -11.17 -13.06 10.75
N TRP A 23 -11.12 -13.77 11.88
CA TRP A 23 -11.06 -13.15 13.21
C TRP A 23 -9.81 -12.29 13.41
N LEU A 24 -8.68 -12.67 12.82
CA LEU A 24 -7.44 -11.92 12.89
C LEU A 24 -7.54 -10.68 12.00
N PHE A 25 -7.98 -10.87 10.76
CA PHE A 25 -8.17 -9.76 9.82
C PHE A 25 -9.11 -8.68 10.37
N GLU A 26 -10.22 -9.05 10.99
CA GLU A 26 -11.14 -8.10 11.63
C GLU A 26 -10.47 -7.28 12.75
N ARG A 27 -9.53 -7.88 13.50
CA ARG A 27 -8.73 -7.16 14.50
C ARG A 27 -7.66 -6.28 13.85
N MET A 28 -7.03 -6.76 12.78
CA MET A 28 -6.07 -5.99 11.98
C MET A 28 -6.71 -4.71 11.45
N CYS A 29 -7.92 -4.79 10.88
CA CYS A 29 -8.63 -3.62 10.36
C CYS A 29 -8.87 -2.57 11.45
N LYS A 30 -9.30 -3.01 12.64
CA LYS A 30 -9.54 -2.12 13.79
C LYS A 30 -8.24 -1.46 14.25
N LEU A 31 -7.17 -2.24 14.47
CA LEU A 31 -5.91 -1.70 14.94
C LEU A 31 -5.23 -0.80 13.89
N ALA A 32 -5.26 -1.20 12.61
CA ALA A 32 -4.75 -0.39 11.51
C ALA A 32 -5.47 0.96 11.41
N ARG A 33 -6.81 0.97 11.59
CA ARG A 33 -7.60 2.19 11.68
C ARG A 33 -7.10 3.09 12.80
N GLU A 34 -7.02 2.60 14.03
CA GLU A 34 -6.63 3.44 15.17
C GLU A 34 -5.21 4.01 15.02
N ILE A 35 -4.25 3.20 14.55
CA ILE A 35 -2.88 3.65 14.29
C ILE A 35 -2.85 4.72 13.19
N ALA A 36 -3.65 4.54 12.13
CA ALA A 36 -3.76 5.53 11.06
C ALA A 36 -4.40 6.82 11.58
N ILE A 37 -5.50 6.75 12.33
CA ILE A 37 -6.18 7.91 12.92
C ILE A 37 -5.19 8.72 13.77
N VAL A 38 -4.49 8.08 14.72
CA VAL A 38 -3.53 8.77 15.60
C VAL A 38 -2.37 9.35 14.79
N THR A 39 -1.85 8.63 13.81
CA THR A 39 -0.76 9.16 12.96
C THR A 39 -1.21 10.39 12.18
N ILE A 40 -2.41 10.35 11.62
CA ILE A 40 -2.97 11.43 10.81
C ILE A 40 -3.36 12.62 11.67
N SER A 41 -3.94 12.42 12.86
CA SER A 41 -4.34 13.51 13.75
C SER A 41 -3.13 14.28 14.29
N GLU A 42 -2.04 13.58 14.60
CA GLU A 42 -0.83 14.19 15.17
C GLU A 42 0.09 14.80 14.11
N PHE A 43 0.20 14.17 12.92
CA PHE A 43 1.23 14.51 11.93
C PHE A 43 0.70 14.79 10.51
N GLY A 44 -0.59 14.55 10.26
CA GLY A 44 -1.23 14.70 8.95
C GLY A 44 -1.13 13.46 8.05
N SER A 45 -1.99 13.41 7.02
CA SER A 45 -2.06 12.28 6.09
C SER A 45 -0.81 12.07 5.24
N LYS A 46 -0.08 13.15 4.96
CA LYS A 46 1.20 13.09 4.26
C LYS A 46 2.28 12.35 5.07
N GLU A 47 2.29 12.49 6.39
CA GLU A 47 3.23 11.73 7.24
C GLU A 47 2.93 10.23 7.18
N LEU A 48 1.65 9.84 7.21
CA LEU A 48 1.30 8.42 7.05
C LEU A 48 1.73 7.89 5.67
N LEU A 49 1.59 8.67 4.59
CA LEU A 49 2.14 8.30 3.28
C LEU A 49 3.65 8.06 3.32
N CYS A 50 4.42 8.97 3.92
CA CYS A 50 5.87 8.84 4.08
C CYS A 50 6.22 7.55 4.84
N ARG A 51 5.55 7.30 5.97
CA ARG A 51 5.75 6.09 6.79
C ARG A 51 5.40 4.80 6.03
N LEU A 52 4.28 4.78 5.32
CA LEU A 52 3.89 3.63 4.50
C LEU A 52 4.86 3.38 3.33
N SER A 53 5.53 4.42 2.82
CA SER A 53 6.54 4.27 1.77
C SER A 53 7.89 3.73 2.27
N ASP A 54 8.13 3.77 3.59
CA ASP A 54 9.33 3.19 4.19
C ASP A 54 9.13 1.68 4.40
N PRO A 55 9.96 0.81 3.77
CA PRO A 55 9.77 -0.63 3.84
C PRO A 55 9.98 -1.20 5.25
N PHE A 56 10.84 -0.60 6.08
CA PHE A 56 11.05 -1.07 7.45
C PHE A 56 9.87 -0.69 8.34
N TRP A 57 9.36 0.53 8.21
CA TRP A 57 8.18 0.96 8.93
C TRP A 57 6.96 0.15 8.51
N PHE A 58 6.74 -0.06 7.22
CA PHE A 58 5.64 -0.88 6.72
C PHE A 58 5.72 -2.33 7.22
N GLN A 59 6.93 -2.91 7.26
CA GLN A 59 7.12 -4.25 7.81
C GLN A 59 6.83 -4.30 9.31
N ALA A 60 7.33 -3.32 10.08
CA ALA A 60 7.05 -3.20 11.51
C ALA A 60 5.55 -3.00 11.78
N PHE A 61 4.87 -2.22 10.93
CA PHE A 61 3.43 -2.04 10.99
C PHE A 61 2.71 -3.39 10.77
N GLY A 62 3.13 -4.18 9.78
CA GLY A 62 2.64 -5.55 9.61
C GLY A 62 2.82 -6.44 10.84
N CYS A 63 4.00 -6.37 11.47
CA CYS A 63 4.27 -7.06 12.74
C CYS A 63 3.33 -6.65 13.87
N ILE A 64 3.09 -5.35 14.04
CA ILE A 64 2.18 -4.83 15.06
C ILE A 64 0.74 -5.29 14.83
N LEU A 65 0.32 -5.43 13.57
CA LEU A 65 -1.00 -5.97 13.22
C LEU A 65 -1.11 -7.49 13.44
N GLY A 66 -0.05 -8.17 13.90
CA GLY A 66 -0.07 -9.60 14.21
C GLY A 66 0.34 -10.49 13.04
N TYR A 67 1.08 -9.95 12.07
CA TYR A 67 1.68 -10.72 10.97
C TYR A 67 3.18 -10.93 11.20
N ASP A 68 3.71 -12.12 10.96
CA ASP A 68 5.15 -12.32 11.17
C ASP A 68 6.02 -11.61 10.13
N TRP A 69 7.21 -11.18 10.56
CA TRP A 69 8.20 -10.45 9.76
C TRP A 69 8.65 -11.20 8.49
N HIS A 70 8.50 -12.52 8.44
CA HIS A 70 8.88 -13.34 7.28
C HIS A 70 7.71 -13.71 6.37
N SER A 71 6.50 -13.19 6.63
CA SER A 71 5.31 -13.63 5.89
C SER A 71 5.20 -12.94 4.53
N SER A 72 5.24 -13.73 3.45
CA SER A 72 5.02 -13.26 2.08
C SER A 72 3.63 -12.62 1.84
N GLY A 73 2.68 -12.86 2.74
CA GLY A 73 1.34 -12.30 2.70
C GLY A 73 1.21 -10.91 3.33
N VAL A 74 2.27 -10.40 3.98
CA VAL A 74 2.25 -9.14 4.75
C VAL A 74 1.76 -7.97 3.90
N THR A 75 2.34 -7.75 2.72
CA THR A 75 2.01 -6.64 1.84
C THR A 75 0.53 -6.64 1.47
N THR A 76 0.02 -7.78 0.98
CA THR A 76 -1.37 -7.86 0.57
C THR A 76 -2.36 -7.74 1.74
N THR A 77 -2.00 -8.26 2.91
CA THR A 77 -2.91 -8.33 4.06
C THR A 77 -2.95 -7.02 4.81
N VAL A 78 -1.80 -6.39 5.04
CA VAL A 78 -1.70 -5.08 5.69
C VAL A 78 -2.38 -4.01 4.85
N CYS A 79 -2.11 -3.96 3.53
CA CYS A 79 -2.80 -3.04 2.62
C CYS A 79 -4.33 -3.28 2.61
N GLY A 80 -4.75 -4.53 2.64
CA GLY A 80 -6.17 -4.90 2.72
C GLY A 80 -6.81 -4.46 4.04
N ALA A 81 -6.13 -4.70 5.16
CA ALA A 81 -6.62 -4.36 6.50
C ALA A 81 -6.71 -2.84 6.68
N LEU A 82 -5.72 -2.09 6.20
CA LEU A 82 -5.73 -0.63 6.25
C LEU A 82 -6.84 -0.06 5.36
N LYS A 83 -6.99 -0.55 4.12
CA LYS A 83 -8.07 -0.11 3.22
C LYS A 83 -9.45 -0.39 3.80
N GLU A 84 -9.67 -1.59 4.33
CA GLU A 84 -10.95 -1.94 4.95
C GLU A 84 -11.18 -1.18 6.26
N GLY A 85 -10.15 -1.01 7.07
CA GLY A 85 -10.18 -0.24 8.30
C GLY A 85 -10.54 1.23 8.05
N MET A 86 -10.06 1.83 6.96
CA MET A 86 -10.33 3.25 6.66
C MET A 86 -11.67 3.51 5.96
N ARG A 87 -12.42 2.46 5.60
CA ARG A 87 -13.67 2.61 4.84
C ARG A 87 -14.66 3.53 5.57
N GLY A 88 -15.11 4.57 4.88
CA GLY A 88 -16.05 5.58 5.39
C GLY A 88 -15.40 6.73 6.14
N LEU A 89 -14.07 6.74 6.30
CA LEU A 89 -13.31 7.79 6.99
C LEU A 89 -12.36 8.53 6.02
N GLU A 90 -12.40 8.23 4.72
CA GLU A 90 -11.40 8.69 3.75
C GLU A 90 -11.36 10.23 3.66
N THR A 91 -12.54 10.86 3.64
CA THR A 91 -12.67 12.33 3.58
C THR A 91 -12.26 13.00 4.89
N GLU A 92 -12.64 12.41 6.03
CA GLU A 92 -12.30 12.93 7.36
C GLU A 92 -10.78 12.89 7.59
N LEU A 93 -10.15 11.77 7.23
CA LEU A 93 -8.72 11.55 7.41
C LEU A 93 -7.88 12.14 6.28
N GLY A 94 -8.50 12.59 5.18
CA GLY A 94 -7.79 13.12 4.03
C GLY A 94 -6.81 12.12 3.42
N LEU A 95 -7.17 10.84 3.39
CA LEU A 95 -6.37 9.75 2.81
C LEU A 95 -7.28 8.74 2.11
N PHE A 96 -6.97 8.46 0.85
CA PHE A 96 -7.70 7.52 0.02
C PHE A 96 -6.78 6.36 -0.37
N ILE A 97 -7.36 5.16 -0.51
CA ILE A 97 -6.64 3.93 -0.85
C ILE A 97 -7.34 3.23 -2.02
N ALA A 98 -6.71 3.26 -3.18
CA ALA A 98 -7.17 2.58 -4.38
C ALA A 98 -6.38 1.29 -4.65
N GLY A 99 -7.00 0.35 -5.35
CA GLY A 99 -6.37 -0.91 -5.74
C GLY A 99 -6.48 -2.03 -4.71
N GLY A 100 -5.64 -3.04 -4.89
CA GLY A 100 -5.70 -4.27 -4.11
C GLY A 100 -4.89 -5.41 -4.72
N LYS A 101 -5.20 -6.61 -4.24
CA LYS A 101 -4.64 -7.88 -4.69
C LYS A 101 -5.33 -8.40 -5.97
N GLY A 102 -4.58 -9.02 -6.86
CA GLY A 102 -5.07 -9.71 -8.05
C GLY A 102 -5.90 -8.80 -8.95
N ARG A 103 -7.12 -9.20 -9.30
CA ARG A 103 -7.99 -8.42 -10.21
C ARG A 103 -8.33 -7.01 -9.69
N THR A 104 -8.28 -6.80 -8.38
CA THR A 104 -8.55 -5.47 -7.78
C THR A 104 -7.44 -4.47 -8.10
N SER A 105 -6.19 -4.90 -8.29
CA SER A 105 -5.08 -4.02 -8.67
C SER A 105 -5.38 -3.25 -9.97
N ARG A 106 -6.08 -3.90 -10.91
CA ARG A 106 -6.45 -3.33 -12.21
C ARG A 106 -7.55 -2.28 -12.13
N LYS A 107 -8.28 -2.20 -11.01
CA LYS A 107 -9.35 -1.23 -10.79
C LYS A 107 -8.84 0.11 -10.25
N THR A 108 -7.57 0.19 -9.85
CA THR A 108 -6.98 1.39 -9.24
C THR A 108 -7.26 2.69 -10.01
N PRO A 109 -7.11 2.76 -11.36
CA PRO A 109 -7.45 3.97 -12.11
C PRO A 109 -8.90 4.43 -11.91
N VAL A 110 -9.84 3.50 -12.02
CA VAL A 110 -11.28 3.79 -11.88
C VAL A 110 -11.61 4.18 -10.44
N GLU A 111 -10.99 3.54 -9.45
CA GLU A 111 -11.18 3.90 -8.04
C GLU A 111 -10.68 5.32 -7.72
N ILE A 112 -9.56 5.75 -8.31
CA ILE A 112 -9.07 7.13 -8.20
C ILE A 112 -10.04 8.11 -8.86
N GLU A 113 -10.51 7.81 -10.08
CA GLU A 113 -11.46 8.66 -10.80
C GLU A 113 -12.79 8.82 -10.03
N ASN A 114 -13.31 7.73 -9.44
CA ASN A 114 -14.56 7.74 -8.68
C ASN A 114 -14.53 8.70 -7.49
N VAL A 115 -13.39 8.84 -6.81
CA VAL A 115 -13.23 9.78 -5.69
C VAL A 115 -12.69 11.15 -6.14
N GLY A 116 -12.49 11.37 -7.45
CA GLY A 116 -11.91 12.59 -8.00
C GLY A 116 -12.65 13.86 -7.61
N HIS A 117 -13.97 13.79 -7.43
CA HIS A 117 -14.80 14.91 -6.98
C HIS A 117 -14.54 15.35 -5.53
N LEU A 118 -13.85 14.52 -4.73
CA LEU A 118 -13.44 14.82 -3.35
C LEU A 118 -12.01 15.38 -3.28
N LEU A 119 -11.29 15.41 -4.40
CA LEU A 119 -9.91 15.87 -4.46
C LEU A 119 -9.84 17.38 -4.75
N ARG A 120 -8.76 18.01 -4.30
CA ARG A 120 -8.44 19.42 -4.58
C ARG A 120 -7.63 19.58 -5.86
N VAL A 121 -7.23 18.47 -6.46
CA VAL A 121 -6.43 18.38 -7.68
C VAL A 121 -7.14 17.56 -8.74
N ASN A 122 -6.71 17.71 -9.99
CA ASN A 122 -7.16 16.84 -11.07
C ASN A 122 -6.75 15.37 -10.76
N PRO A 123 -7.65 14.38 -10.84
CA PRO A 123 -7.32 12.97 -10.61
C PRO A 123 -6.45 12.35 -11.71
N LEU A 124 -6.42 12.90 -12.93
CA LEU A 124 -5.71 12.29 -14.06
C LEU A 124 -4.18 12.12 -13.84
N PRO A 125 -3.46 13.10 -13.26
CA PRO A 125 -2.07 12.90 -12.83
C PRO A 125 -1.87 11.72 -11.87
N LEU A 126 -2.80 11.50 -10.93
CA LEU A 126 -2.72 10.37 -9.98
C LEU A 126 -2.98 9.03 -10.69
N VAL A 127 -3.93 9.00 -11.62
CA VAL A 127 -4.17 7.83 -12.48
C VAL A 127 -2.94 7.50 -13.32
N TYR A 128 -2.32 8.53 -13.91
CA TYR A 128 -1.09 8.38 -14.66
C TYR A 128 0.05 7.83 -13.79
N ALA A 129 0.29 8.44 -12.62
CA ALA A 129 1.29 7.97 -11.67
C ALA A 129 1.06 6.51 -11.28
N SER A 130 -0.17 6.14 -10.91
CA SER A 130 -0.54 4.76 -10.60
C SER A 130 -0.23 3.79 -11.74
N ARG A 131 -0.55 4.15 -12.99
CA ARG A 131 -0.30 3.30 -14.16
C ARG A 131 1.19 3.17 -14.44
N MET A 132 1.93 4.26 -14.35
CA MET A 132 3.36 4.28 -14.64
C MET A 132 4.16 3.52 -13.59
N SER A 133 3.82 3.65 -12.30
CA SER A 133 4.45 2.84 -11.24
C SER A 133 4.24 1.34 -11.48
N ALA A 134 3.01 0.92 -11.77
CA ALA A 134 2.72 -0.49 -12.08
C ALA A 134 3.44 -0.97 -13.36
N LYS A 135 3.59 -0.08 -14.36
CA LYS A 135 4.27 -0.42 -15.62
C LYS A 135 5.77 -0.59 -15.44
N VAL A 136 6.40 0.25 -14.61
CA VAL A 136 7.82 0.12 -14.27
C VAL A 136 8.06 -1.21 -13.56
N ASP A 137 7.31 -1.51 -12.50
CA ASP A 137 7.52 -2.72 -11.70
C ASP A 137 7.19 -4.01 -12.47
N ASN A 138 6.25 -3.97 -13.41
CA ASN A 138 5.88 -5.14 -14.21
C ASN A 138 6.67 -5.30 -15.53
N SER A 139 7.42 -4.30 -15.99
CA SER A 139 8.05 -4.36 -17.33
C SER A 139 9.49 -3.86 -17.37
N ALA A 140 9.85 -2.88 -16.53
CA ALA A 140 11.23 -2.41 -16.45
C ALA A 140 12.04 -3.26 -15.46
N LEU A 141 11.42 -3.73 -14.37
CA LEU A 141 12.03 -4.68 -13.46
C LEU A 141 12.03 -6.08 -14.11
N GLN A 142 13.23 -6.57 -14.45
CA GLN A 142 13.44 -7.85 -15.15
C GLN A 142 13.79 -8.97 -14.16
N ASP A 143 12.97 -9.12 -13.11
CA ASP A 143 13.17 -10.11 -12.05
C ASP A 143 12.42 -11.44 -12.30
N GLY A 144 11.61 -11.50 -13.35
CA GLY A 144 10.83 -12.68 -13.73
C GLY A 144 9.47 -12.78 -13.03
N TYR A 145 9.11 -11.84 -12.16
CA TYR A 145 7.82 -11.80 -11.48
C TYR A 145 6.81 -10.93 -12.25
N GLN A 146 5.52 -11.20 -12.03
CA GLN A 146 4.43 -10.37 -12.52
C GLN A 146 3.75 -9.64 -11.37
N LEU A 147 3.29 -8.42 -11.64
CA LEU A 147 2.65 -7.62 -10.62
C LEU A 147 1.33 -8.27 -10.17
N TYR A 148 1.29 -8.68 -8.90
CA TYR A 148 0.18 -9.39 -8.29
C TYR A 148 -0.66 -8.50 -7.37
N HIS A 149 -0.05 -7.45 -6.81
CA HIS A 149 -0.70 -6.52 -5.89
C HIS A 149 -0.28 -5.10 -6.21
N HIS A 150 -1.24 -4.18 -6.16
CA HIS A 150 -1.01 -2.75 -6.34
C HIS A 150 -1.99 -1.99 -5.47
N ASN A 151 -1.48 -1.29 -4.47
CA ASN A 151 -2.23 -0.32 -3.69
C ASN A 151 -1.64 1.07 -3.91
N PHE A 152 -2.51 2.02 -4.25
CA PHE A 152 -2.17 3.42 -4.45
C PHE A 152 -2.82 4.25 -3.35
N PHE A 153 -1.99 4.89 -2.54
CA PHE A 153 -2.38 5.73 -1.42
C PHE A 153 -2.23 7.19 -1.83
N PHE A 154 -3.22 8.03 -1.58
CA PHE A 154 -3.18 9.42 -2.02
C PHE A 154 -4.02 10.34 -1.15
N THR A 155 -3.62 11.61 -1.09
CA THR A 155 -4.29 12.66 -0.32
C THR A 155 -5.06 13.62 -1.25
N PRO A 156 -6.00 14.44 -0.73
CA PRO A 156 -6.75 15.41 -1.53
C PRO A 156 -5.88 16.42 -2.31
N ASP A 157 -4.71 16.76 -1.80
CA ASP A 157 -3.73 17.67 -2.41
C ASP A 157 -2.85 17.00 -3.48
N GLY A 158 -2.98 15.69 -3.68
CA GLY A 158 -2.26 14.96 -4.72
C GLY A 158 -0.90 14.42 -4.29
N SER A 159 -0.56 14.44 -2.99
CA SER A 159 0.55 13.62 -2.48
C SER A 159 0.16 12.14 -2.57
N TRP A 160 1.11 11.26 -2.90
CA TRP A 160 0.81 9.83 -3.08
C TRP A 160 1.99 8.93 -2.75
N ALA A 161 1.69 7.67 -2.46
CA ALA A 161 2.64 6.57 -2.33
C ALA A 161 2.03 5.30 -2.95
N VAL A 162 2.89 4.36 -3.36
CA VAL A 162 2.46 3.09 -3.94
C VAL A 162 3.13 1.93 -3.21
N ILE A 163 2.37 0.88 -2.94
CA ILE A 163 2.90 -0.38 -2.40
C ILE A 163 2.52 -1.50 -3.35
N GLN A 164 3.52 -2.25 -3.78
CA GLN A 164 3.42 -3.24 -4.85
C GLN A 164 4.06 -4.56 -4.43
N GLN A 165 3.59 -5.67 -5.01
CA GLN A 165 4.20 -6.98 -4.85
C GLN A 165 4.13 -7.75 -6.17
N GLY A 166 5.30 -8.18 -6.67
CA GLY A 166 5.44 -9.16 -7.74
C GLY A 166 5.34 -10.60 -7.20
N MET A 167 4.77 -11.50 -7.99
CA MET A 167 4.74 -12.95 -7.76
C MET A 167 4.85 -13.74 -9.05
#